data_AF-K6VEF6-F1
#
_entry.id   AF-K6VEF6-F1
#
_cell.length_a   1.000
_cell.length_b   1.000
_cell.length_c   1.000
_cell.angle_alpha   90.00
_cell.angle_beta   90.00
_cell.angle_gamma   90.00
#
_symmetry.space_group_name_H-M   'P 1'
#
loop_
_entity.id
_entity.type
_entity.pdbx_description
1 polymer ?
#
loop_
_entity_poly.entity_id
_entity_poly.type
_entity_poly.pdbx_seq_one_letter_code
_entity_poly.pdbx_strand_id
1 'polypeptide(L)'
;MLHLIWFSSHNKYDECKITELKSLLHIFGYKDEGEALLNDTNKHKGEVFVKVNLPEDIDWKSVISRSVLIKGIIQIWSEGPTYDDGGHIVLDPFVGSGGLLITSSIFNAICVGNDIDIRLLKGYKIAYLNPHMQHKSRNKNIFENFLHYDLNRPEILVSDNSKPVWNAFHKPWVDAIVTDPPYGNRATVRICLRNDQAGDSAEGRTPANGATHPGGDNSDSSESADNRDRCDVSDKDGPGSSPQCDSVDRKRVKSLMSTKTVTYSCTAAVKDLLNIASITLVDNGMLVFLLPVQLDNLEEEIAILKHDDFFLISYDLQTFTPCSGRLIVSMQRKCRKPSN
;
A
#
# COMPACT_ATOMS: atom_id res chain seq x y z
N MET A 1 10.49 24.94 3.11
CA MET A 1 10.01 23.55 3.04
C MET A 1 10.56 22.77 4.22
N LEU A 2 9.73 21.93 4.84
CA LEU A 2 10.09 21.22 6.06
C LEU A 2 10.90 19.95 5.75
N HIS A 3 11.98 19.76 6.50
CA HIS A 3 12.85 18.61 6.39
C HIS A 3 13.19 18.08 7.78
N LEU A 4 13.37 16.77 7.89
CA LEU A 4 13.90 16.07 9.05
C LEU A 4 15.29 15.55 8.69
N ILE A 5 16.31 16.12 9.33
CA ILE A 5 17.70 15.74 9.16
C ILE A 5 17.96 14.53 10.06
N TRP A 6 18.22 13.38 9.45
CA TRP A 6 18.55 12.17 10.18
C TRP A 6 20.05 12.09 10.41
N PHE A 7 20.47 12.19 11.67
CA PHE A 7 21.86 12.05 12.06
C PHE A 7 22.21 10.64 12.54
N SER A 8 23.48 10.29 12.48
CA SER A 8 24.03 9.11 13.14
C SER A 8 24.02 9.32 14.65
N SER A 9 23.49 8.33 15.39
CA SER A 9 23.55 8.32 16.85
C SER A 9 24.98 8.05 17.30
N HIS A 10 25.73 9.09 17.66
CA HIS A 10 27.11 8.96 18.13
C HIS A 10 27.44 9.94 19.27
N ASN A 11 27.56 9.41 20.50
CA ASN A 11 27.74 10.21 21.73
C ASN A 11 28.96 11.16 21.70
N LYS A 12 30.00 10.83 20.92
CA LYS A 12 31.23 11.63 20.83
C LYS A 12 31.13 12.85 19.91
N TYR A 13 30.24 12.83 18.93
CA TYR A 13 30.16 13.85 17.86
C TYR A 13 28.80 14.54 17.83
N ASP A 14 27.98 14.30 18.84
CA ASP A 14 26.64 14.84 18.95
C ASP A 14 26.64 16.39 18.91
N GLU A 15 27.66 17.00 19.52
CA GLU A 15 27.84 18.46 19.54
C GLU A 15 28.26 19.03 18.18
N CYS A 16 28.72 18.19 17.24
CA CYS A 16 29.17 18.59 15.90
C CYS A 16 28.07 18.52 14.84
N LYS A 17 26.97 17.80 15.07
CA LYS A 17 25.90 17.53 14.08
C LYS A 17 25.38 18.81 13.42
N ILE A 18 25.04 19.79 14.25
CA ILE A 18 24.47 21.07 13.83
C ILE A 18 25.52 21.90 13.07
N THR A 19 26.75 21.92 13.57
CA THR A 19 27.87 22.65 12.95
C THR A 19 28.24 22.08 11.58
N GLU A 20 28.23 20.75 11.45
CA GLU A 20 28.45 20.06 10.18
C GLU A 20 27.35 20.42 9.18
N LEU A 21 26.08 20.29 9.56
CA LEU A 21 24.96 20.66 8.68
C LEU A 21 25.08 22.10 8.19
N LYS A 22 25.31 23.07 9.09
CA LYS A 22 25.51 24.48 8.73
C LYS A 22 26.66 24.68 7.75
N SER A 23 27.78 24.01 8.01
CA SER A 23 28.99 24.13 7.19
C SER A 23 28.78 23.55 5.79
N LEU A 24 28.11 22.40 5.68
CA LEU A 24 27.78 21.78 4.40
C LEU A 24 26.79 22.63 3.61
N LEU A 25 25.72 23.12 4.25
CA LEU A 25 24.76 24.02 3.61
C LEU A 25 25.45 25.28 3.05
N HIS A 26 26.34 25.90 3.84
CA HIS A 26 27.11 27.05 3.40
C HIS A 26 28.06 26.74 2.22
N ILE A 27 28.73 25.58 2.24
CA ILE A 27 29.58 25.12 1.12
C ILE A 27 28.77 24.99 -0.17
N PHE A 28 27.51 24.57 -0.08
CA PHE A 28 26.61 24.42 -1.22
C PHE A 28 25.74 25.66 -1.49
N GLY A 29 26.16 26.82 -1.00
CA GLY A 29 25.61 28.11 -1.41
C GLY A 29 24.39 28.58 -0.63
N TYR A 30 23.93 27.82 0.37
CA TYR A 30 22.88 28.30 1.26
C TYR A 30 23.44 29.40 2.18
N LYS A 31 22.85 30.59 2.12
CA LYS A 31 23.15 31.70 3.01
C LYS A 31 22.02 31.83 4.01
N ASP A 32 22.37 31.79 5.29
CA ASP A 32 21.42 32.01 6.38
C ASP A 32 20.99 33.49 6.36
N GLU A 33 19.82 33.78 5.78
CA GLU A 33 19.25 35.13 5.64
C GLU A 33 18.55 35.63 6.91
N GLY A 34 18.93 35.11 8.08
CA GLY A 34 18.46 35.60 9.38
C GLY A 34 17.37 34.75 10.04
N GLU A 35 17.02 33.59 9.46
CA GLU A 35 16.30 32.56 10.20
C GLU A 35 17.33 31.74 10.98
N ALA A 36 17.32 31.92 12.30
CA ALA A 36 18.09 31.21 13.32
C ALA A 36 17.96 29.67 13.25
N LEU A 37 18.36 29.06 12.13
CA LEU A 37 17.90 27.75 11.70
C LEU A 37 18.16 26.72 12.79
N LEU A 38 19.29 26.88 13.48
CA LEU A 38 19.78 26.03 14.57
C LEU A 38 20.75 26.81 15.47
N ASN A 39 20.33 27.95 16.04
CA ASN A 39 21.24 28.80 16.84
C ASN A 39 21.61 28.22 18.21
N ASP A 40 20.79 27.32 18.74
CA ASP A 40 21.08 26.59 19.97
C ASP A 40 21.49 25.15 19.65
N THR A 41 22.80 24.90 19.59
CA THR A 41 23.36 23.56 19.36
C THR A 41 23.05 22.60 20.52
N ASN A 42 22.87 23.11 21.74
CA ASN A 42 22.56 22.30 22.92
C ASN A 42 21.10 21.82 22.94
N LYS A 43 20.19 22.55 22.29
CA LYS A 43 18.77 22.15 22.15
C LYS A 43 18.59 20.77 21.52
N HIS A 44 19.53 20.34 20.68
CA HIS A 44 19.44 19.10 19.90
C HIS A 44 20.38 17.99 20.38
N LYS A 45 20.87 18.11 21.62
CA LYS A 45 21.75 17.11 22.22
C LYS A 45 21.00 15.79 22.42
N GLY A 46 21.55 14.69 21.93
CA GLY A 46 20.94 13.35 21.94
C GLY A 46 19.88 13.10 20.86
N GLU A 47 19.42 14.13 20.14
CA GLU A 47 18.38 14.00 19.13
C GLU A 47 18.92 13.40 17.83
N VAL A 48 18.33 12.28 17.38
CA VAL A 48 18.71 11.61 16.12
C VAL A 48 18.11 12.33 14.91
N PHE A 49 16.97 12.98 15.10
CA PHE A 49 16.24 13.67 14.05
C PHE A 49 16.08 15.14 14.40
N VAL A 50 16.52 16.02 13.50
CA VAL A 50 16.40 17.47 13.69
C VAL A 50 15.53 18.04 12.59
N LYS A 51 14.43 18.67 12.99
CA LYS A 51 13.51 19.32 12.07
C LYS A 51 14.02 20.71 11.69
N VAL A 52 14.07 21.00 10.41
CA VAL A 52 14.51 22.28 9.84
C VAL A 52 13.54 22.75 8.76
N ASN A 53 13.34 24.06 8.66
CA ASN A 53 12.60 24.66 7.55
C ASN A 53 13.62 25.31 6.61
N LEU A 54 13.79 24.72 5.43
CA LEU A 54 14.80 25.13 4.47
C LEU A 54 14.19 25.30 3.08
N PRO A 55 14.76 26.15 2.21
CA PRO A 55 14.34 26.27 0.82
C PRO A 55 14.33 24.92 0.09
N GLU A 56 13.47 24.80 -0.92
CA GLU A 56 13.29 23.57 -1.71
C GLU A 56 14.45 23.33 -2.70
N ASP A 57 15.18 24.38 -3.08
CA ASP A 57 16.25 24.36 -4.07
C ASP A 57 17.61 23.88 -3.53
N ILE A 58 17.65 23.38 -2.29
CA ILE A 58 18.88 22.80 -1.73
C ILE A 58 19.22 21.50 -2.43
N ASP A 59 20.44 21.42 -2.97
CA ASP A 59 21.01 20.19 -3.48
C ASP A 59 21.44 19.25 -2.34
N TRP A 60 20.45 18.57 -1.78
CA TRP A 60 20.66 17.62 -0.68
C TRP A 60 21.57 16.45 -1.07
N LYS A 61 21.62 16.05 -2.35
CA LYS A 61 22.52 14.97 -2.79
C LYS A 61 23.97 15.38 -2.60
N SER A 62 24.32 16.59 -3.02
CA SER A 62 25.66 17.12 -2.84
C SER A 62 26.00 17.34 -1.37
N VAL A 63 25.06 17.90 -0.57
CA VAL A 63 25.21 18.07 0.88
C VAL A 63 25.53 16.74 1.57
N ILE A 64 24.69 15.72 1.34
CA ILE A 64 24.83 14.40 1.99
C ILE A 64 26.12 13.70 1.53
N SER A 65 26.52 13.84 0.27
CA SER A 65 27.73 13.19 -0.28
C SER A 65 29.03 13.57 0.45
N ARG A 66 29.02 14.69 1.18
CA ARG A 66 30.15 15.18 1.99
C ARG A 66 29.93 15.06 3.49
N SER A 67 28.79 14.50 3.90
CA SER A 67 28.46 14.37 5.31
C SER A 67 29.06 13.11 5.92
N VAL A 68 29.49 13.25 7.17
CA VAL A 68 29.93 12.15 8.05
C VAL A 68 28.82 11.79 9.03
N LEU A 69 28.09 12.79 9.54
CA LEU A 69 27.08 12.59 10.59
C LEU A 69 25.65 12.51 10.05
N ILE A 70 25.33 13.05 8.88
CA ILE A 70 23.98 13.00 8.30
C ILE A 70 23.83 11.68 7.56
N LYS A 71 22.88 10.85 8.01
CA LYS A 71 22.50 9.59 7.38
C LYS A 71 21.49 9.77 6.27
N GLY A 72 20.65 10.80 6.36
CA GLY A 72 19.63 11.06 5.37
C GLY A 72 18.87 12.34 5.63
N ILE A 73 18.14 12.75 4.61
CA ILE A 73 17.25 13.91 4.64
C ILE A 73 15.86 13.38 4.29
N ILE A 74 14.91 13.62 5.19
CA ILE A 74 13.52 13.22 4.99
C ILE A 74 12.73 14.50 4.79
N GLN A 75 12.15 14.69 3.62
CA GLN A 75 11.23 15.80 3.40
C GLN A 75 9.93 15.54 4.17
N ILE A 76 9.50 16.51 4.97
CA ILE A 76 8.24 16.43 5.72
C ILE A 76 7.15 17.04 4.86
N TRP A 77 6.15 16.23 4.49
CA TRP A 77 5.02 16.68 3.68
C TRP A 77 3.85 17.20 4.51
N SER A 78 3.75 16.82 5.79
CA SER A 78 2.70 17.30 6.71
C SER A 78 3.13 17.24 8.17
N GLU A 79 2.54 18.09 9.01
CA GLU A 79 2.73 18.10 10.47
C GLU A 79 1.46 18.56 11.18
N GLY A 80 1.26 18.09 12.42
CA GLY A 80 0.13 18.48 13.27
C GLY A 80 0.58 18.69 14.72
N PRO A 81 -0.10 19.56 15.50
CA PRO A 81 0.25 19.85 16.88
C PRO A 81 -0.04 18.69 17.85
N THR A 82 -0.98 17.82 17.48
CA THR A 82 -1.31 16.59 18.21
C THR A 82 -1.55 15.46 17.21
N TYR A 83 -1.43 14.20 17.65
CA TYR A 83 -1.85 13.04 16.84
C TYR A 83 -3.37 13.08 16.53
N ASP A 84 -4.14 13.87 17.26
CA ASP A 84 -5.61 13.91 17.22
C ASP A 84 -6.18 15.06 16.35
N ASP A 85 -5.41 16.11 16.03
CA ASP A 85 -5.88 17.30 15.28
C ASP A 85 -6.00 17.10 13.75
N GLY A 86 -6.16 15.85 13.31
CA GLY A 86 -6.42 15.51 11.91
C GLY A 86 -5.79 14.18 11.57
N GLY A 87 -6.37 13.08 12.07
CA GLY A 87 -5.97 11.74 11.65
C GLY A 87 -6.11 11.64 10.14
N HIS A 88 -4.98 11.72 9.43
CA HIS A 88 -4.96 11.57 7.98
C HIS A 88 -5.58 10.21 7.63
N ILE A 89 -6.45 10.21 6.64
CA ILE A 89 -6.99 9.00 6.08
C ILE A 89 -5.94 8.41 5.14
N VAL A 90 -5.41 7.24 5.51
CA VAL A 90 -4.46 6.51 4.69
C VAL A 90 -5.15 5.32 4.06
N LEU A 91 -5.09 5.23 2.73
CA LEU A 91 -5.65 4.13 1.96
C LEU A 91 -4.54 3.20 1.45
N ASP A 92 -4.68 1.91 1.70
CA ASP A 92 -3.90 0.85 1.04
C ASP A 92 -4.85 0.00 0.17
N PRO A 93 -4.94 0.25 -1.16
CA PRO A 93 -5.84 -0.50 -2.01
C PRO A 93 -5.36 -1.93 -2.32
N PHE A 94 -4.19 -2.34 -1.84
CA PHE A 94 -3.68 -3.72 -1.95
C PHE A 94 -3.17 -4.19 -0.58
N VAL A 95 -4.06 -4.12 0.42
CA VAL A 95 -3.67 -4.15 1.84
C VAL A 95 -2.93 -5.41 2.27
N GLY A 96 -3.18 -6.56 1.63
CA GLY A 96 -2.53 -7.82 1.99
C GLY A 96 -2.69 -8.14 3.48
N SER A 97 -1.57 -8.37 4.18
CA SER A 97 -1.56 -8.61 5.63
C SER A 97 -1.57 -7.34 6.49
N GLY A 98 -1.69 -6.15 5.89
CA GLY A 98 -1.79 -4.87 6.58
C GLY A 98 -0.47 -4.26 7.03
N GLY A 99 0.68 -4.74 6.55
CA GLY A 99 1.99 -4.29 7.03
C GLY A 99 2.25 -2.79 6.87
N LEU A 100 1.85 -2.20 5.73
CA LEU A 100 1.98 -0.77 5.50
C LEU A 100 1.04 0.03 6.41
N LEU A 101 -0.21 -0.41 6.56
CA LEU A 101 -1.19 0.22 7.45
C LEU A 101 -0.82 0.11 8.95
N ILE A 102 -0.07 -0.90 9.39
CA ILE A 102 0.51 -0.93 10.75
C ILE A 102 1.37 0.31 10.96
N THR A 103 2.23 0.63 10.00
CA THR A 103 3.11 1.80 10.07
C THR A 103 2.30 3.08 10.13
N SER A 104 1.26 3.21 9.30
CA SER A 104 0.35 4.36 9.33
C SER A 104 -0.42 4.47 10.65
N SER A 105 -0.84 3.36 11.24
CA SER A 105 -1.58 3.32 12.51
C SER A 105 -0.72 3.71 13.71
N ILE A 106 0.60 3.46 13.67
CA ILE A 106 1.55 3.98 14.68
C ILE A 106 1.48 5.52 14.74
N PHE A 107 1.19 6.16 13.60
CA PHE A 107 1.02 7.61 13.51
C PHE A 107 -0.45 8.05 13.67
N ASN A 108 -1.29 7.24 14.30
CA ASN A 108 -2.73 7.48 14.52
C ASN A 108 -3.56 7.73 13.24
N ALA A 109 -3.06 7.38 12.07
CA ALA A 109 -3.82 7.51 10.83
C ALA A 109 -5.09 6.64 10.86
N ILE A 110 -6.18 7.17 10.29
CA ILE A 110 -7.38 6.37 10.02
C ILE A 110 -7.06 5.52 8.79
N CYS A 111 -6.81 4.24 9.04
CA CYS A 111 -6.38 3.32 8.00
C CYS A 111 -7.58 2.67 7.32
N VAL A 112 -7.61 2.76 5.99
CA VAL A 112 -8.60 2.07 5.15
C VAL A 112 -7.84 1.22 4.15
N GLY A 113 -8.37 0.06 3.80
CA GLY A 113 -7.76 -0.76 2.76
C GLY A 113 -8.74 -1.66 2.05
N ASN A 114 -8.29 -2.25 0.95
CA ASN A 114 -9.02 -3.33 0.31
C ASN A 114 -8.10 -4.42 -0.21
N ASP A 115 -8.65 -5.62 -0.32
CA ASP A 115 -8.04 -6.75 -1.03
C ASP A 115 -9.13 -7.57 -1.72
N ILE A 116 -8.79 -8.23 -2.82
CA ILE A 116 -9.72 -9.12 -3.51
C ILE A 116 -9.88 -10.46 -2.76
N ASP A 117 -8.90 -10.83 -1.92
CA ASP A 117 -8.86 -12.13 -1.25
C ASP A 117 -9.45 -12.11 0.16
N ILE A 118 -10.73 -12.51 0.27
CA ILE A 118 -11.45 -12.68 1.54
C ILE A 118 -10.73 -13.60 2.55
N ARG A 119 -9.80 -14.44 2.10
CA ARG A 119 -8.97 -15.27 2.99
C ARG A 119 -8.15 -14.43 3.96
N LEU A 120 -7.75 -13.21 3.59
CA LEU A 120 -6.97 -12.32 4.44
C LEU A 120 -7.77 -11.89 5.67
N LEU A 121 -9.04 -11.53 5.47
CA LEU A 121 -9.96 -11.15 6.56
C LEU A 121 -10.34 -12.33 7.44
N LYS A 122 -10.42 -13.53 6.86
CA LYS A 122 -10.79 -14.74 7.61
C LYS A 122 -9.59 -15.48 8.21
N GLY A 123 -8.37 -15.16 7.79
CA GLY A 123 -7.14 -15.82 8.22
C GLY A 123 -7.02 -17.30 7.81
N TYR A 124 -7.76 -17.77 6.79
CA TYR A 124 -7.75 -19.19 6.42
C TYR A 124 -6.78 -19.49 5.25
N LYS A 125 -6.03 -20.59 5.36
CA LYS A 125 -5.10 -21.16 4.35
C LYS A 125 -3.88 -20.30 3.94
N ILE A 126 -3.93 -18.98 4.07
CA ILE A 126 -2.84 -18.08 3.65
C ILE A 126 -2.08 -17.45 4.83
N ALA A 127 -2.68 -17.47 6.03
CA ALA A 127 -2.09 -16.90 7.23
C ALA A 127 -1.54 -18.01 8.15
N TYR A 128 -0.40 -17.72 8.79
CA TYR A 128 0.25 -18.62 9.75
C TYR A 128 0.61 -17.84 11.01
N LEU A 129 0.72 -18.56 12.13
CA LEU A 129 1.27 -18.02 13.36
C LEU A 129 2.76 -18.33 13.36
N ASN A 130 3.60 -17.33 13.61
CA ASN A 130 5.03 -17.54 13.71
C ASN A 130 5.34 -18.49 14.88
N PRO A 131 5.92 -19.69 14.64
CA PRO A 131 6.18 -20.65 15.71
C PRO A 131 7.14 -20.13 16.79
N HIS A 132 7.95 -19.13 16.48
CA HIS A 132 8.95 -18.54 17.37
C HIS A 132 8.40 -17.41 18.24
N MET A 133 7.11 -17.10 18.16
CA MET A 133 6.47 -16.06 18.97
C MET A 133 5.38 -16.65 19.87
N GLN A 134 5.20 -16.05 21.05
CA GLN A 134 4.05 -16.35 21.90
C GLN A 134 2.82 -15.62 21.35
N HIS A 135 1.72 -16.36 21.19
CA HIS A 135 0.47 -15.83 20.65
C HIS A 135 -0.61 -15.84 21.72
N LYS A 136 -1.26 -14.69 21.89
CA LYS A 136 -2.44 -14.55 22.79
C LYS A 136 -3.71 -15.15 22.17
N SER A 137 -3.73 -15.30 20.85
CA SER A 137 -4.88 -15.73 20.06
C SER A 137 -4.45 -16.76 19.01
N ARG A 138 -5.36 -17.67 18.65
CA ARG A 138 -5.16 -18.59 17.51
C ARG A 138 -5.69 -18.02 16.19
N ASN A 139 -6.39 -16.90 16.24
CA ASN A 139 -6.87 -16.21 15.04
C ASN A 139 -5.69 -15.73 14.21
N LYS A 140 -5.88 -15.69 12.90
CA LYS A 140 -4.85 -15.30 11.93
C LYS A 140 -5.36 -14.28 10.91
N ASN A 141 -6.43 -13.58 11.26
CA ASN A 141 -6.97 -12.52 10.42
C ASN A 141 -6.02 -11.32 10.46
N ILE A 142 -6.17 -10.44 9.47
CA ILE A 142 -5.38 -9.19 9.36
C ILE A 142 -5.39 -8.34 10.64
N PHE A 143 -6.52 -8.30 11.36
CA PHE A 143 -6.70 -7.43 12.52
C PHE A 143 -5.87 -7.86 13.74
N GLU A 144 -5.52 -9.15 13.84
CA GLU A 144 -4.65 -9.64 14.93
C GLU A 144 -3.28 -8.96 14.92
N ASN A 145 -2.78 -8.54 13.75
CA ASN A 145 -1.53 -7.79 13.66
C ASN A 145 -1.62 -6.44 14.38
N PHE A 146 -2.73 -5.72 14.22
CA PHE A 146 -2.95 -4.43 14.87
C PHE A 146 -3.18 -4.58 16.37
N LEU A 147 -3.96 -5.60 16.77
CA LEU A 147 -4.17 -5.93 18.19
C LEU A 147 -2.88 -6.35 18.89
N HIS A 148 -1.96 -7.01 18.18
CA HIS A 148 -0.66 -7.38 18.74
C HIS A 148 0.17 -6.16 19.15
N TYR A 149 0.11 -5.08 18.36
CA TYR A 149 0.84 -3.83 18.59
C TYR A 149 0.02 -2.78 19.36
N ASP A 150 -1.19 -3.11 19.84
CA ASP A 150 -2.11 -2.17 20.50
C ASP A 150 -2.45 -0.94 19.64
N LEU A 151 -2.69 -1.17 18.35
CA LEU A 151 -2.97 -0.14 17.35
C LEU A 151 -4.44 -0.12 16.97
N ASN A 152 -4.90 1.05 16.50
CA ASN A 152 -6.20 1.22 15.87
C ASN A 152 -6.33 0.26 14.69
N ARG A 153 -7.50 -0.38 14.56
CA ARG A 153 -7.75 -1.32 13.46
C ARG A 153 -8.13 -0.55 12.19
N PRO A 154 -7.69 -1.03 11.01
CA PRO A 154 -8.12 -0.45 9.76
C PRO A 154 -9.54 -0.91 9.38
N GLU A 155 -10.21 -0.14 8.53
CA GLU A 155 -11.43 -0.57 7.84
C GLU A 155 -11.06 -1.25 6.53
N ILE A 156 -11.45 -2.52 6.36
CA ILE A 156 -11.01 -3.34 5.22
C ILE A 156 -12.20 -3.84 4.41
N LEU A 157 -12.19 -3.55 3.10
CA LEU A 157 -13.18 -4.04 2.16
C LEU A 157 -12.65 -5.17 1.30
N VAL A 158 -13.50 -6.15 1.00
CA VAL A 158 -13.21 -7.10 -0.09
C VAL A 158 -13.70 -6.53 -1.40
N SER A 159 -12.77 -6.14 -2.27
CA SER A 159 -13.13 -5.56 -3.57
C SER A 159 -12.04 -5.76 -4.63
N ASP A 160 -12.44 -5.57 -5.88
CA ASP A 160 -11.61 -5.70 -7.07
C ASP A 160 -11.22 -4.30 -7.57
N ASN A 161 -9.92 -4.02 -7.62
CA ASN A 161 -9.41 -2.71 -8.03
C ASN A 161 -9.61 -2.40 -9.52
N SER A 162 -9.85 -3.41 -10.37
CA SER A 162 -10.24 -3.16 -11.77
C SER A 162 -11.65 -2.56 -11.90
N LYS A 163 -12.43 -2.62 -10.80
CA LYS A 163 -13.78 -2.04 -10.68
C LYS A 163 -13.88 -1.34 -9.31
N PRO A 164 -13.16 -0.22 -9.14
CA PRO A 164 -12.95 0.35 -7.81
C PRO A 164 -14.27 0.80 -7.19
N VAL A 165 -14.50 0.35 -5.96
CA VAL A 165 -15.70 0.70 -5.18
C VAL A 165 -15.67 2.14 -4.65
N TRP A 166 -14.50 2.77 -4.71
CA TRP A 166 -14.23 4.11 -4.20
C TRP A 166 -14.90 5.22 -5.01
N ASN A 167 -15.37 4.92 -6.21
CA ASN A 167 -16.09 5.86 -7.08
C ASN A 167 -17.46 6.30 -6.52
N ALA A 168 -17.94 5.65 -5.45
CA ALA A 168 -19.18 6.04 -4.78
C ALA A 168 -19.08 7.41 -4.08
N PHE A 169 -17.86 7.88 -3.79
CA PHE A 169 -17.65 9.18 -3.15
C PHE A 169 -17.51 10.29 -4.20
N HIS A 170 -18.42 11.27 -4.17
CA HIS A 170 -18.43 12.39 -5.13
C HIS A 170 -17.29 13.40 -4.93
N LYS A 171 -16.46 13.23 -3.89
CA LYS A 171 -15.32 14.08 -3.60
C LYS A 171 -14.12 13.23 -3.16
N PRO A 172 -12.89 13.69 -3.43
CA PRO A 172 -11.70 13.10 -2.84
C PRO A 172 -11.77 13.17 -1.31
N TRP A 173 -11.24 12.14 -0.65
CA TRP A 173 -11.43 11.93 0.79
C TRP A 173 -10.22 11.27 1.48
N VAL A 174 -9.19 10.91 0.72
CA VAL A 174 -7.97 10.26 1.23
C VAL A 174 -6.83 11.27 1.22
N ASP A 175 -6.08 11.36 2.32
CA ASP A 175 -4.93 12.26 2.46
C ASP A 175 -3.66 11.65 1.85
N ALA A 176 -3.47 10.33 2.02
CA ALA A 176 -2.34 9.61 1.46
C ALA A 176 -2.70 8.18 1.04
N ILE A 177 -2.04 7.69 -0.01
CA ILE A 177 -2.06 6.28 -0.41
C ILE A 177 -0.65 5.73 -0.24
N VAL A 178 -0.53 4.63 0.50
CA VAL A 178 0.72 3.89 0.65
C VAL A 178 0.40 2.42 0.39
N THR A 179 1.03 1.81 -0.62
CA THR A 179 0.63 0.47 -1.04
C THR A 179 1.73 -0.35 -1.70
N ASP A 180 1.57 -1.67 -1.65
CA ASP A 180 2.44 -2.65 -2.27
C ASP A 180 1.63 -3.56 -3.23
N PRO A 181 1.39 -3.13 -4.47
CA PRO A 181 0.60 -3.90 -5.43
C PRO A 181 1.23 -5.27 -5.71
N PRO A 182 0.43 -6.32 -6.00
CA PRO A 182 0.95 -7.65 -6.26
C PRO A 182 1.86 -7.71 -7.50
N TYR A 183 2.99 -8.41 -7.39
CA TYR A 183 4.03 -8.50 -8.42
C TYR A 183 3.96 -9.75 -9.30
N GLY A 184 2.92 -10.57 -9.19
CA GLY A 184 2.80 -11.84 -9.93
C GLY A 184 3.61 -13.01 -9.37
N ASN A 185 4.76 -12.76 -8.73
CA ASN A 185 5.64 -13.81 -8.20
C ASN A 185 5.16 -14.39 -6.85
N ARG A 186 5.06 -13.54 -5.82
CA ARG A 186 4.64 -13.93 -4.46
C ARG A 186 3.12 -13.93 -4.30
N ALA A 187 2.45 -13.02 -5.00
CA ALA A 187 1.01 -12.90 -5.05
C ALA A 187 0.60 -12.62 -6.50
N THR A 188 -0.31 -13.42 -7.03
CA THR A 188 -0.84 -13.24 -8.37
C THR A 188 -1.83 -12.07 -8.37
N VAL A 189 -1.66 -11.15 -9.32
CA VAL A 189 -2.64 -10.08 -9.56
C VAL A 189 -3.94 -10.72 -10.08
N ARG A 190 -5.09 -10.39 -9.50
CA ARG A 190 -6.37 -11.01 -9.86
C ARG A 190 -7.50 -10.00 -10.03
N ILE A 191 -8.43 -10.35 -10.92
CA ILE A 191 -9.71 -9.63 -11.11
C ILE A 191 -10.88 -10.61 -11.07
N CYS A 192 -12.07 -10.11 -10.77
CA CYS A 192 -13.32 -10.86 -10.78
C CYS A 192 -13.89 -11.00 -12.20
N LEU A 193 -14.21 -12.24 -12.59
CA LEU A 193 -14.96 -12.48 -13.82
C LEU A 193 -16.41 -12.02 -13.69
N ARG A 194 -16.97 -11.48 -14.76
CA ARG A 194 -18.42 -11.38 -14.90
C ARG A 194 -18.96 -12.79 -15.12
N ASN A 195 -19.93 -13.20 -14.30
CA ASN A 195 -20.86 -14.22 -14.76
C ASN A 195 -21.78 -13.51 -15.75
N ASP A 196 -21.39 -13.48 -17.03
CA ASP A 196 -22.39 -13.24 -18.08
C ASP A 196 -23.40 -14.38 -17.95
N GLN A 197 -24.68 -14.03 -17.89
CA GLN A 197 -25.73 -14.95 -17.50
C GLN A 197 -25.71 -16.22 -18.35
N ALA A 198 -26.00 -17.36 -17.71
CA ALA A 198 -26.51 -18.54 -18.37
C ALA A 198 -27.73 -18.13 -19.20
N GLY A 199 -27.51 -17.98 -20.51
CA GLY A 199 -28.50 -17.59 -21.50
C GLY A 199 -28.20 -18.33 -22.79
N ASP A 200 -28.98 -19.38 -23.00
CA ASP A 200 -29.29 -20.11 -24.23
C ASP A 200 -28.20 -20.48 -25.24
N SER A 201 -28.18 -21.79 -25.47
CA SER A 201 -27.71 -22.54 -26.62
C SER A 201 -27.78 -21.78 -27.96
N ALA A 202 -26.64 -21.67 -28.65
CA ALA A 202 -26.61 -21.72 -30.11
C ALA A 202 -25.22 -22.14 -30.60
N GLU A 203 -25.23 -23.06 -31.55
CA GLU A 203 -24.11 -23.82 -32.10
C GLU A 203 -23.09 -22.97 -32.89
N GLY A 204 -21.83 -23.43 -32.85
CA GLY A 204 -20.94 -23.49 -34.02
C GLY A 204 -20.36 -22.18 -34.57
N ARG A 205 -19.05 -22.00 -34.35
CA ARG A 205 -18.04 -21.85 -35.44
C ARG A 205 -16.63 -21.67 -34.90
N THR A 206 -15.78 -22.65 -35.20
CA THR A 206 -14.32 -22.59 -35.15
C THR A 206 -13.77 -21.59 -36.18
N PRO A 207 -12.61 -20.99 -35.93
CA PRO A 207 -11.62 -20.79 -37.00
C PRO A 207 -10.35 -21.59 -36.70
N ALA A 208 -9.89 -22.28 -37.74
CA ALA A 208 -8.71 -23.14 -37.76
C ALA A 208 -7.40 -22.36 -38.00
N ASN A 209 -6.30 -23.03 -37.60
CA ASN A 209 -4.90 -22.97 -38.05
C ASN A 209 -3.98 -22.90 -36.81
N GLY A 210 -3.06 -23.81 -36.50
CA GLY A 210 -2.49 -24.93 -37.25
C GLY A 210 -0.98 -24.94 -37.00
N ALA A 211 -0.48 -25.79 -36.10
CA ALA A 211 0.91 -26.27 -36.07
C ALA A 211 1.07 -27.48 -35.11
N THR A 212 1.12 -28.67 -35.70
CA THR A 212 1.77 -29.94 -35.27
C THR A 212 3.23 -29.70 -34.80
N HIS A 213 3.92 -30.42 -33.90
CA HIS A 213 4.01 -31.83 -33.43
C HIS A 213 5.00 -31.84 -32.20
N PRO A 214 5.44 -32.97 -31.59
CA PRO A 214 4.74 -34.17 -31.12
C PRO A 214 5.15 -34.61 -29.67
N GLY A 215 4.34 -35.50 -29.08
CA GLY A 215 4.83 -36.71 -28.37
C GLY A 215 5.25 -36.60 -26.90
N GLY A 216 4.51 -37.29 -26.02
CA GLY A 216 4.93 -37.59 -24.66
C GLY A 216 3.78 -38.14 -23.81
N ASP A 217 3.52 -39.44 -23.95
CA ASP A 217 2.62 -40.21 -23.09
C ASP A 217 3.01 -40.09 -21.61
N ASN A 218 2.00 -39.98 -20.73
CA ASN A 218 1.92 -40.81 -19.54
C ASN A 218 0.51 -40.75 -18.94
N SER A 219 -0.09 -41.93 -18.90
CA SER A 219 -1.21 -42.30 -18.06
C SER A 219 -0.92 -42.04 -16.58
N ASP A 220 -1.86 -41.47 -15.83
CA ASP A 220 -2.29 -42.16 -14.63
C ASP A 220 -3.67 -41.74 -14.11
N SER A 221 -4.47 -42.79 -13.95
CA SER A 221 -5.54 -43.10 -13.00
C SER A 221 -6.15 -42.02 -12.10
N SER A 222 -7.48 -42.02 -12.15
CA SER A 222 -8.48 -41.56 -11.21
C SER A 222 -8.19 -41.83 -9.74
N GLU A 223 -8.53 -40.88 -8.86
CA GLU A 223 -9.20 -41.21 -7.60
C GLU A 223 -10.01 -40.02 -7.05
N SER A 224 -11.32 -40.22 -7.06
CA SER A 224 -12.34 -39.46 -6.34
C SER A 224 -12.32 -39.83 -4.86
N ALA A 225 -12.20 -38.85 -3.96
CA ALA A 225 -12.36 -39.07 -2.53
C ALA A 225 -13.33 -38.04 -1.90
N ASP A 226 -14.21 -38.60 -1.08
CA ASP A 226 -15.47 -38.09 -0.58
C ASP A 226 -15.37 -36.90 0.38
N ASN A 227 -16.37 -36.03 0.25
CA ASN A 227 -16.77 -35.04 1.25
C ASN A 227 -17.52 -35.72 2.40
N ARG A 228 -16.95 -35.78 3.61
CA ARG A 228 -17.70 -35.69 4.87
C ARG A 228 -16.80 -35.13 5.95
N ASP A 229 -17.13 -33.94 6.47
CA ASP A 229 -17.02 -33.69 7.90
C ASP A 229 -18.02 -32.59 8.31
N ARG A 230 -19.01 -33.04 9.08
CA ARG A 230 -20.01 -32.24 9.78
C ARG A 230 -19.41 -31.87 11.13
N CYS A 231 -19.31 -30.58 11.43
CA CYS A 231 -19.22 -30.11 12.81
C CYS A 231 -20.46 -29.29 13.13
N ASP A 232 -21.28 -29.89 13.99
CA ASP A 232 -22.51 -29.40 14.58
C ASP A 232 -22.15 -28.42 15.70
N VAL A 233 -22.67 -27.20 15.67
CA VAL A 233 -22.60 -26.26 16.80
C VAL A 233 -24.02 -25.79 17.06
N SER A 234 -24.55 -26.22 18.20
CA SER A 234 -25.87 -25.89 18.71
C SER A 234 -25.71 -24.81 19.77
N ASP A 235 -26.18 -23.60 19.48
CA ASP A 235 -26.41 -22.56 20.49
C ASP A 235 -27.92 -22.43 20.70
N LYS A 236 -28.35 -22.75 21.92
CA LYS A 236 -29.68 -22.46 22.47
C LYS A 236 -29.62 -21.11 23.14
N ASP A 237 -30.52 -20.19 22.79
CA ASP A 237 -30.98 -19.14 23.71
C ASP A 237 -32.46 -18.78 23.43
N GLY A 238 -33.21 -18.61 24.52
CA GLY A 238 -34.66 -18.35 24.58
C GLY A 238 -35.06 -16.88 24.36
N PRO A 239 -36.36 -16.56 24.45
CA PRO A 239 -36.96 -15.50 23.64
C PRO A 239 -36.95 -14.13 24.33
N GLY A 240 -36.36 -13.14 23.66
CA GLY A 240 -36.48 -11.72 23.98
C GLY A 240 -36.79 -10.92 22.71
N SER A 241 -37.98 -10.33 22.68
CA SER A 241 -38.57 -9.57 21.57
C SER A 241 -37.73 -8.37 21.10
N SER A 242 -37.47 -8.27 19.80
CA SER A 242 -37.07 -7.02 19.13
C SER A 242 -37.57 -7.01 17.66
N PRO A 243 -37.72 -5.82 17.06
CA PRO A 243 -38.80 -5.54 16.10
C PRO A 243 -38.50 -6.06 14.69
N GLN A 244 -39.59 -6.41 14.03
CA GLN A 244 -39.66 -6.98 12.69
C GLN A 244 -39.08 -5.99 11.67
N CYS A 245 -37.86 -6.23 11.20
CA CYS A 245 -37.34 -5.64 9.97
C CYS A 245 -37.50 -6.66 8.84
N ASP A 246 -37.96 -6.17 7.69
CA ASP A 246 -38.39 -6.95 6.56
C ASP A 246 -37.34 -7.95 6.08
N SER A 247 -37.84 -9.12 5.67
CA SER A 247 -37.08 -10.25 5.16
C SER A 247 -36.25 -9.86 3.93
N VAL A 248 -35.01 -9.43 4.16
CA VAL A 248 -34.01 -9.36 3.10
C VAL A 248 -33.69 -10.79 2.69
N ASP A 249 -34.03 -11.11 1.45
CA ASP A 249 -33.85 -12.39 0.78
C ASP A 249 -32.49 -13.04 1.11
N ARG A 250 -32.51 -14.08 1.96
CA ARG A 250 -31.32 -14.91 2.29
C ARG A 250 -30.66 -15.54 1.06
N LYS A 251 -31.29 -15.49 -0.11
CA LYS A 251 -30.75 -15.94 -1.39
C LYS A 251 -29.58 -15.06 -1.90
N ARG A 252 -29.50 -13.78 -1.55
CA ARG A 252 -28.45 -12.87 -2.07
C ARG A 252 -27.07 -13.07 -1.42
N VAL A 253 -27.03 -13.57 -0.18
CA VAL A 253 -25.79 -13.64 0.62
C VAL A 253 -24.91 -14.87 0.26
N LYS A 254 -25.42 -15.84 -0.50
CA LYS A 254 -24.66 -17.05 -0.89
C LYS A 254 -23.63 -16.86 -2.01
N SER A 255 -23.52 -15.68 -2.64
CA SER A 255 -22.77 -15.53 -3.91
C SER A 255 -21.38 -14.88 -3.82
N LEU A 256 -20.93 -14.35 -2.66
CA LEU A 256 -19.61 -13.68 -2.61
C LEU A 256 -18.43 -14.67 -2.53
N MET A 257 -18.65 -15.87 -1.97
CA MET A 257 -17.60 -16.89 -1.80
C MET A 257 -17.29 -17.67 -3.10
N SER A 258 -18.11 -17.51 -4.14
CA SER A 258 -18.02 -18.29 -5.39
C SER A 258 -17.59 -17.45 -6.60
N THR A 259 -17.27 -16.17 -6.42
CA THR A 259 -16.84 -15.30 -7.52
C THR A 259 -15.50 -15.81 -8.06
N LYS A 260 -15.49 -16.26 -9.30
CA LYS A 260 -14.27 -16.73 -9.96
C LYS A 260 -13.35 -15.55 -10.25
N THR A 261 -12.08 -15.70 -9.88
CA THR A 261 -11.03 -14.73 -10.17
C THR A 261 -10.07 -15.27 -11.22
N VAL A 262 -9.53 -14.42 -12.08
CA VAL A 262 -8.49 -14.77 -13.06
C VAL A 262 -7.25 -13.92 -12.89
N THR A 263 -6.11 -14.42 -13.39
CA THR A 263 -4.85 -13.67 -13.42
C THR A 263 -5.00 -12.39 -14.24
N TYR A 264 -4.35 -11.33 -13.79
CA TYR A 264 -4.37 -10.01 -14.40
C TYR A 264 -2.95 -9.48 -14.58
N SER A 265 -2.78 -8.50 -15.47
CA SER A 265 -1.46 -7.91 -15.74
C SER A 265 -1.03 -6.97 -14.61
N CYS A 266 0.24 -7.05 -14.20
CA CYS A 266 0.84 -6.12 -13.23
C CYS A 266 0.74 -4.66 -13.72
N THR A 267 1.09 -4.41 -14.98
CA THR A 267 0.95 -3.09 -15.62
C THR A 267 -0.48 -2.56 -15.54
N ALA A 268 -1.48 -3.43 -15.75
CA ALA A 268 -2.87 -3.03 -15.68
C ALA A 268 -3.31 -2.71 -14.23
N ALA A 269 -2.87 -3.49 -13.24
CA ALA A 269 -3.11 -3.18 -11.83
C ALA A 269 -2.46 -1.86 -11.37
N VAL A 270 -1.28 -1.50 -11.91
CA VAL A 270 -0.66 -0.19 -11.65
C VAL A 270 -1.49 0.94 -12.26
N LYS A 271 -2.03 0.75 -13.47
CA LYS A 271 -2.96 1.73 -14.06
C LYS A 271 -4.22 1.89 -13.21
N ASP A 272 -4.78 0.79 -12.73
CA ASP A 272 -5.94 0.81 -11.82
C ASP A 272 -5.61 1.54 -10.50
N LEU A 273 -4.40 1.34 -9.95
CA LEU A 273 -3.91 2.09 -8.79
C LEU A 273 -3.87 3.60 -9.06
N LEU A 274 -3.29 4.02 -10.19
CA LEU A 274 -3.20 5.44 -10.55
C LEU A 274 -4.60 6.05 -10.75
N ASN A 275 -5.53 5.30 -11.32
CA ASN A 275 -6.93 5.71 -11.47
C ASN A 275 -7.63 5.86 -10.11
N ILE A 276 -7.49 4.87 -9.22
CA ILE A 276 -8.01 4.94 -7.84
C ILE A 276 -7.46 6.19 -7.15
N ALA A 277 -6.14 6.36 -7.18
CA ALA A 277 -5.48 7.49 -6.58
C ALA A 277 -5.96 8.83 -7.15
N SER A 278 -6.15 8.94 -8.46
CA SER A 278 -6.65 10.17 -9.09
C SER A 278 -8.05 10.56 -8.60
N ILE A 279 -8.87 9.59 -8.22
CA ILE A 279 -10.24 9.82 -7.75
C ILE A 279 -10.28 10.08 -6.24
N THR A 280 -9.53 9.31 -5.45
CA THR A 280 -9.66 9.33 -3.99
C THR A 280 -8.75 10.33 -3.28
N LEU A 281 -7.54 10.60 -3.82
CA LEU A 281 -6.60 11.51 -3.17
C LEU A 281 -7.05 12.96 -3.26
N VAL A 282 -6.99 13.64 -2.11
CA VAL A 282 -7.13 15.10 -2.03
C VAL A 282 -6.04 15.80 -2.84
N ASP A 283 -6.29 17.05 -3.20
CA ASP A 283 -5.31 17.88 -3.88
C ASP A 283 -4.03 18.00 -3.02
N ASN A 284 -2.87 17.87 -3.66
CA ASN A 284 -1.55 17.79 -3.02
C ASN A 284 -1.33 16.55 -2.14
N GLY A 285 -2.30 15.63 -2.06
CA GLY A 285 -2.18 14.34 -1.40
C GLY A 285 -1.14 13.45 -2.08
N MET A 286 -0.58 12.52 -1.32
CA MET A 286 0.60 11.75 -1.74
C MET A 286 0.26 10.30 -2.05
N LEU A 287 0.80 9.81 -3.16
CA LEU A 287 0.80 8.40 -3.54
C LEU A 287 2.22 7.86 -3.44
N VAL A 288 2.43 6.88 -2.57
CA VAL A 288 3.67 6.14 -2.44
C VAL A 288 3.40 4.66 -2.68
N PHE A 289 4.10 4.05 -3.62
CA PHE A 289 3.92 2.63 -3.88
C PHE A 289 5.19 1.96 -4.36
N LEU A 290 5.20 0.64 -4.23
CA LEU A 290 6.27 -0.20 -4.73
C LEU A 290 5.91 -0.73 -6.12
N LEU A 291 6.77 -0.48 -7.11
CA LEU A 291 6.60 -0.96 -8.47
C LEU A 291 7.66 -2.04 -8.77
N PRO A 292 7.28 -3.30 -9.02
CA PRO A 292 8.25 -4.31 -9.47
C PRO A 292 8.69 -3.95 -10.89
N VAL A 293 9.97 -4.11 -11.19
CA VAL A 293 10.51 -3.79 -12.52
C VAL A 293 11.45 -4.88 -12.99
N GLN A 294 11.40 -5.17 -14.29
CA GLN A 294 12.48 -5.89 -14.96
C GLN A 294 13.51 -4.88 -15.46
N LEU A 295 14.79 -5.17 -15.21
CA LEU A 295 15.87 -4.19 -15.44
C LEU A 295 16.18 -3.99 -16.93
N ASP A 296 15.89 -5.00 -17.75
CA ASP A 296 16.00 -4.95 -19.22
C ASP A 296 14.94 -4.06 -19.87
N ASN A 297 13.77 -3.89 -19.24
CA ASN A 297 12.66 -3.08 -19.72
C ASN A 297 12.37 -1.86 -18.83
N LEU A 298 13.36 -1.38 -18.06
CA LEU A 298 13.17 -0.36 -17.03
C LEU A 298 12.55 0.95 -17.57
N GLU A 299 12.93 1.38 -18.78
CA GLU A 299 12.38 2.60 -19.38
C GLU A 299 10.87 2.49 -19.66
N GLU A 300 10.41 1.32 -20.12
CA GLU A 300 9.00 1.06 -20.37
C GLU A 300 8.21 1.00 -19.05
N GLU A 301 8.79 0.39 -18.02
CA GLU A 301 8.18 0.33 -16.68
C GLU A 301 8.04 1.73 -16.07
N ILE A 302 9.05 2.58 -16.22
CA ILE A 302 9.00 3.99 -15.78
C ILE A 302 7.99 4.80 -16.59
N ALA A 303 7.82 4.49 -17.89
CA ALA A 303 6.87 5.20 -18.74
C ALA A 303 5.41 5.06 -18.26
N ILE A 304 5.07 3.96 -17.57
CA ILE A 304 3.75 3.73 -16.97
C ILE A 304 3.44 4.77 -15.87
N LEU A 305 4.46 5.35 -15.23
CA LEU A 305 4.31 6.36 -14.18
C LEU A 305 3.84 7.72 -14.69
N LYS A 306 3.78 7.94 -16.01
CA LYS A 306 3.27 9.18 -16.59
C LYS A 306 1.75 9.23 -16.43
N HIS A 307 1.27 10.26 -15.73
CA HIS A 307 -0.16 10.47 -15.50
C HIS A 307 -0.52 11.95 -15.44
N ASP A 308 -1.64 12.34 -16.08
CA ASP A 308 -2.03 13.74 -16.21
C ASP A 308 -2.36 14.40 -14.87
N ASP A 309 -2.89 13.63 -13.92
CA ASP A 309 -3.28 14.10 -12.58
C ASP A 309 -2.16 14.14 -11.54
N PHE A 310 -0.96 13.63 -11.85
CA PHE A 310 0.11 13.51 -10.85
C PHE A 310 1.40 14.19 -11.29
N PHE A 311 2.13 14.73 -10.32
CA PHE A 311 3.56 15.00 -10.45
C PHE A 311 4.31 13.76 -9.98
N LEU A 312 5.21 13.23 -10.82
CA LEU A 312 6.19 12.24 -10.39
C LEU A 312 7.29 12.98 -9.62
N ILE A 313 7.36 12.76 -8.30
CA ILE A 313 8.30 13.46 -7.42
C ILE A 313 9.65 12.75 -7.42
N SER A 314 9.64 11.45 -7.19
CA SER A 314 10.86 10.63 -7.17
C SER A 314 10.54 9.17 -7.41
N TYR A 315 11.55 8.43 -7.84
CA TYR A 315 11.59 6.98 -7.75
C TYR A 315 13.00 6.53 -7.42
N ASP A 316 13.13 5.48 -6.62
CA ASP A 316 14.44 4.92 -6.23
C ASP A 316 14.46 3.41 -6.45
N LEU A 317 15.55 2.90 -7.05
CA LEU A 317 15.68 1.51 -7.47
C LEU A 317 16.36 0.68 -6.39
N GLN A 318 15.63 -0.32 -5.90
CA GLN A 318 16.20 -1.42 -5.15
C GLN A 318 16.33 -2.66 -6.03
N THR A 319 17.56 -3.01 -6.38
CA THR A 319 17.87 -4.24 -7.12
C THR A 319 17.76 -5.46 -6.20
N PHE A 320 17.09 -6.52 -6.67
CA PHE A 320 17.00 -7.81 -5.97
C PHE A 320 17.88 -8.87 -6.63
N THR A 321 17.88 -8.91 -7.95
CA THR A 321 18.68 -9.82 -8.78
C THR A 321 19.27 -9.03 -9.96
N PRO A 322 20.20 -9.60 -10.74
CA PRO A 322 20.73 -8.93 -11.93
C PRO A 322 19.69 -8.54 -13.00
N CYS A 323 18.48 -9.12 -12.95
CA CYS A 323 17.43 -8.87 -13.94
C CYS A 323 16.16 -8.25 -13.34
N SER A 324 16.05 -8.14 -12.01
CA SER A 324 14.82 -7.67 -11.36
C SER A 324 15.10 -6.79 -10.15
N GLY A 325 14.22 -5.83 -9.94
CA GLY A 325 14.21 -4.98 -8.77
C GLY A 325 12.82 -4.48 -8.47
N ARG A 326 12.75 -3.49 -7.59
CA ARG A 326 11.56 -2.67 -7.38
C ARG A 326 11.94 -1.20 -7.31
N LEU A 327 11.04 -0.36 -7.79
CA LEU A 327 11.08 1.07 -7.54
C LEU A 327 10.23 1.40 -6.32
N ILE A 328 10.73 2.25 -5.43
CA ILE A 328 9.89 3.00 -4.50
C ILE A 328 9.49 4.27 -5.23
N VAL A 329 8.21 4.43 -5.55
CA VAL A 329 7.71 5.55 -6.36
C VAL A 329 6.93 6.51 -5.46
N SER A 330 7.22 7.80 -5.58
CA SER A 330 6.50 8.88 -4.89
C SER A 330 5.90 9.83 -5.92
N MET A 331 4.58 10.05 -5.81
CA MET A 331 3.83 10.95 -6.68
C MET A 331 2.94 11.87 -5.84
N GLN A 332 2.72 13.09 -6.33
CA GLN A 332 1.83 14.06 -5.69
C GLN A 332 0.63 14.36 -6.59
N ARG A 333 -0.58 14.36 -6.01
CA ARG A 333 -1.81 14.71 -6.72
C ARG A 333 -1.79 16.20 -7.07
N LYS A 334 -1.90 16.51 -8.36
CA LYS A 334 -2.07 17.89 -8.84
C LYS A 334 -3.39 18.46 -8.32
N CYS A 335 -3.41 19.76 -8.02
CA CYS A 335 -4.64 20.47 -7.70
C CYS A 335 -5.65 20.34 -8.86
N ARG A 336 -6.89 19.95 -8.54
CA ARG A 336 -7.96 19.92 -9.53
C ARG A 336 -8.35 21.35 -9.86
N LYS A 337 -8.65 21.63 -11.14
CA LYS A 337 -9.18 22.94 -11.52
C LYS A 337 -10.53 23.13 -10.80
N PRO A 338 -10.82 24.32 -10.23
CA PRO A 338 -12.13 24.58 -9.67
C PRO A 338 -13.19 24.30 -10.75
N SER A 339 -14.15 23.44 -10.42
CA SER A 339 -15.33 23.24 -11.25
C SER A 339 -16.10 24.57 -11.28
N ASN A 340 -16.20 25.18 -12.47
CA ASN A 340 -17.03 26.38 -12.69
C ASN A 340 -18.49 26.14 -12.32
#